data_AF-A0A7C9TY67-F1
#
_entry.id   AF-A0A7C9TY67-F1
#
_cell.length_a   1.000
_cell.length_b   1.000
_cell.length_c   1.000
_cell.angle_alpha   90.00
_cell.angle_beta   90.00
_cell.angle_gamma   90.00
#
_symmetry.space_group_name_H-M   'P 1'
#
loop_
_entity.id
_entity.type
_entity.pdbx_description
1 polymer ?
#
loop_
_entity_poly.entity_id
_entity_poly.type
_entity_poly.pdbx_seq_one_letter_code
_entity_poly.pdbx_strand_id
1 'polypeptide(L)'
;MRYLVTTLWTISEITFHCPVLELTRCQPYLVQLTGSVLVDRLNQKLRQFPDETELPIATRQDVEAAIPKILEAGGLYFRELWKVTLSSPEREAVECILRGEPPKNASTQILRKLVQKEVIELGEDGIYRLQVPLVERALRQFVADA
;
A
#
# COMPACT_ATOMS: atom_id res chain seq x y z
N MET A 1 40.98 16.92 -36.73
CA MET A 1 40.75 15.97 -35.61
C MET A 1 39.50 16.44 -34.87
N ARG A 2 38.37 15.74 -35.07
CA ARG A 2 37.10 15.99 -34.36
C ARG A 2 37.08 15.07 -33.15
N TYR A 3 37.05 15.61 -31.94
CA TYR A 3 36.74 14.84 -30.75
C TYR A 3 35.21 14.79 -30.59
N LEU A 4 34.64 13.62 -30.85
CA LEU A 4 33.32 13.24 -30.35
C LEU A 4 33.53 12.71 -28.93
N VAL A 5 33.19 13.50 -27.92
CA VAL A 5 32.98 12.99 -26.56
C VAL A 5 31.51 12.67 -26.44
N THR A 6 31.15 11.43 -26.78
CA THR A 6 29.88 10.83 -26.41
C THR A 6 29.94 10.51 -24.90
N THR A 7 29.44 11.42 -24.07
CA THR A 7 29.04 11.07 -22.70
C THR A 7 27.81 10.16 -22.80
N LEU A 8 28.07 8.86 -22.76
CA LEU A 8 27.11 7.84 -22.35
C LEU A 8 26.69 8.15 -20.92
N TRP A 9 25.59 8.90 -20.77
CA TRP A 9 24.86 8.92 -19.51
C TRP A 9 24.13 7.59 -19.41
N THR A 10 24.78 6.63 -18.76
CA THR A 10 24.08 5.48 -18.20
C THR A 10 23.08 6.06 -17.21
N ILE A 11 21.81 6.16 -17.61
CA ILE A 11 20.70 6.35 -16.69
C ILE A 11 20.66 5.05 -15.89
N SER A 12 21.48 4.94 -14.84
CA SER A 12 21.19 4.02 -13.75
C SER A 12 19.84 4.50 -13.20
N GLU A 13 18.82 3.67 -13.37
CA GLU A 13 17.45 3.91 -12.91
C GLU A 13 17.44 4.48 -11.49
N ILE A 14 17.29 5.81 -11.37
CA ILE A 14 16.89 6.42 -10.10
C ILE A 14 15.41 6.13 -10.00
N THR A 15 15.06 4.91 -9.58
CA THR A 15 13.69 4.60 -9.21
C THR A 15 13.41 5.38 -7.94
N PHE A 16 12.73 6.52 -8.08
CA PHE A 16 12.35 7.35 -6.96
C PHE A 16 11.22 6.64 -6.21
N HIS A 17 11.61 5.80 -5.27
CA HIS A 17 10.74 4.97 -4.45
C HIS A 17 10.02 5.83 -3.41
N CYS A 18 8.93 6.50 -3.81
CA CYS A 18 8.07 7.23 -2.89
C CYS A 18 7.31 6.23 -2.01
N PRO A 19 7.59 6.15 -0.69
CA PRO A 19 7.00 5.10 0.16
C PRO A 19 5.48 5.18 0.24
N VAL A 20 4.90 6.39 0.10
CA VAL A 20 3.45 6.58 0.05
C VAL A 20 2.86 5.94 -1.21
N LEU A 21 3.48 6.11 -2.37
CA LEU A 21 2.96 5.56 -3.62
C LEU A 21 3.10 4.04 -3.66
N GLU A 22 4.18 3.49 -3.09
CA GLU A 22 4.35 2.04 -2.92
C GLU A 22 3.28 1.45 -2.00
N LEU A 23 3.09 2.06 -0.83
CA LEU A 23 2.16 1.61 0.20
C LEU A 23 0.71 1.59 -0.31
N THR A 24 0.35 2.56 -1.14
CA THR A 24 -1.02 2.81 -1.58
C THR A 24 -1.31 2.33 -3.00
N ARG A 25 -0.27 1.93 -3.76
CA ARG A 25 -0.33 1.66 -5.21
C ARG A 25 -1.04 2.77 -5.98
N CYS A 26 -0.81 4.02 -5.57
CA CYS A 26 -1.42 5.21 -6.15
C CYS A 26 -2.96 5.24 -6.11
N GLN A 27 -3.62 4.42 -5.29
CA GLN A 27 -5.07 4.52 -5.14
C GLN A 27 -5.45 5.88 -4.54
N PRO A 28 -6.26 6.72 -5.23
CA PRO A 28 -6.43 8.13 -4.86
C PRO A 28 -6.83 8.37 -3.40
N TYR A 29 -7.81 7.60 -2.92
CA TYR A 29 -8.26 7.69 -1.52
C TYR A 29 -7.15 7.36 -0.52
N LEU A 30 -6.40 6.26 -0.77
CA LEU A 30 -5.35 5.82 0.14
C LEU A 30 -4.14 6.77 0.15
N VAL A 31 -3.80 7.37 -0.99
CA VAL A 31 -2.79 8.43 -1.08
C VAL A 31 -3.21 9.63 -0.23
N GLN A 32 -4.47 10.09 -0.38
CA GLN A 32 -4.99 11.22 0.37
C GLN A 32 -5.03 10.95 1.87
N LEU A 33 -5.54 9.77 2.28
CA LEU A 33 -5.59 9.33 3.67
C LEU A 33 -4.19 9.30 4.29
N THR A 34 -3.24 8.66 3.60
CA THR A 34 -1.85 8.55 4.05
C THR A 34 -1.20 9.93 4.18
N GLY A 35 -1.39 10.79 3.17
CA GLY A 35 -0.88 12.16 3.17
C GLY A 35 -1.42 12.99 4.34
N SER A 36 -2.73 12.92 4.59
CA SER A 36 -3.36 13.66 5.71
C SER A 36 -2.76 13.25 7.05
N VAL A 37 -2.66 11.95 7.32
CA VAL A 37 -2.10 11.45 8.60
C VAL A 37 -0.63 11.81 8.75
N LEU A 38 0.14 11.76 7.66
CA LEU A 38 1.55 12.14 7.67
C LEU A 38 1.75 13.62 7.97
N VAL A 39 0.99 14.50 7.30
CA VAL A 39 1.05 15.94 7.52
C VAL A 39 0.71 16.27 8.96
N ASP A 40 -0.36 15.67 9.51
CA ASP A 40 -0.73 15.90 10.91
C ASP A 40 0.38 15.47 11.89
N ARG A 41 0.99 14.30 11.64
CA ARG A 41 2.09 13.78 12.45
C ARG A 41 3.34 14.67 12.38
N LEU A 42 3.73 15.11 11.19
CA LEU A 42 4.90 15.96 11.00
C LEU A 42 4.66 17.36 11.61
N ASN A 43 3.47 17.93 11.42
CA ASN A 43 3.08 19.18 12.05
C ASN A 43 3.05 19.09 13.59
N GLN A 44 2.71 17.93 14.14
CA GLN A 44 2.78 17.71 15.59
C GLN A 44 4.23 17.71 16.09
N LYS A 45 5.17 17.10 15.35
CA LYS A 45 6.61 17.13 15.67
C LYS A 45 7.16 18.56 15.63
N LEU A 46 6.86 19.33 14.58
CA LEU A 46 7.30 20.73 14.49
C LEU A 46 6.81 21.58 15.67
N ARG A 47 5.58 21.36 16.13
CA ARG A 47 5.05 22.04 17.33
C ARG A 47 5.80 21.69 18.61
N GLN A 48 6.49 20.55 18.67
CA GLN A 48 7.33 20.14 19.80
C GLN A 48 8.74 20.75 19.73
N PHE A 49 9.19 21.19 18.54
CA PHE A 49 10.52 21.78 18.29
C PHE A 49 10.36 23.12 17.56
N PRO A 50 9.89 24.18 18.24
CA PRO A 50 9.53 25.45 17.60
C PRO A 50 10.71 26.22 16.99
N ASP A 51 11.95 25.89 17.39
CA ASP A 51 13.17 26.50 16.85
C ASP A 51 13.60 25.86 15.52
N GLU A 52 12.91 24.79 15.07
CA GLU A 52 13.21 24.08 13.84
C GLU A 52 12.62 24.85 12.64
N THR A 53 13.49 25.48 11.83
CA THR A 53 13.09 26.34 10.70
C THR A 53 12.94 25.61 9.37
N GLU A 54 13.39 24.36 9.29
CA GLU A 54 13.31 23.55 8.08
C GLU A 54 11.96 22.82 7.99
N LEU A 55 11.34 22.84 6.80
CA LEU A 55 10.13 22.05 6.56
C LEU A 55 10.49 20.57 6.47
N PRO A 56 9.84 19.69 7.26
CA PRO A 56 10.20 18.29 7.33
C PRO A 56 9.79 17.58 6.04
N ILE A 57 10.74 16.86 5.45
CA ILE A 57 10.48 15.96 4.33
C ILE A 57 10.13 14.60 4.90
N ALA A 58 8.96 14.06 4.53
CA ALA A 58 8.52 12.75 4.99
C ALA A 58 9.51 11.65 4.56
N THR A 59 10.07 10.94 5.54
CA THR A 59 10.94 9.79 5.29
C THR A 59 10.15 8.48 5.21
N ARG A 60 10.76 7.41 4.71
CA ARG A 60 10.16 6.05 4.80
C ARG A 60 9.82 5.67 6.23
N GLN A 61 10.66 6.06 7.20
CA GLN A 61 10.42 5.79 8.61
C GLN A 61 9.18 6.54 9.13
N ASP A 62 8.94 7.78 8.68
CA ASP A 62 7.72 8.50 9.03
C ASP A 62 6.47 7.82 8.46
N VAL A 63 6.55 7.31 7.22
CA VAL A 63 5.47 6.53 6.60
C VAL A 63 5.16 5.26 7.39
N GLU A 64 6.16 4.43 7.69
CA GLU A 64 5.95 3.21 8.47
C GLU A 64 5.41 3.53 9.88
N ALA A 65 5.91 4.58 10.54
CA ALA A 65 5.43 4.99 11.86
C ALA A 65 3.99 5.55 11.84
N ALA A 66 3.49 6.00 10.69
CA ALA A 66 2.13 6.51 10.53
C ALA A 66 1.10 5.40 10.27
N ILE A 67 1.52 4.21 9.83
CA ILE A 67 0.63 3.10 9.44
C ILE A 67 -0.47 2.81 10.47
N PRO A 68 -0.19 2.65 11.78
CA PRO A 68 -1.24 2.37 12.76
C PRO A 68 -2.36 3.43 12.74
N LYS A 69 -1.99 4.71 12.63
CA LYS A 69 -2.95 5.81 12.57
C LYS A 69 -3.68 5.89 11.23
N ILE A 70 -3.00 5.54 10.13
CA ILE A 70 -3.62 5.41 8.80
C ILE A 70 -4.70 4.32 8.81
N LEU A 71 -4.40 3.16 9.40
CA LEU A 71 -5.36 2.05 9.53
C LEU A 71 -6.56 2.43 10.40
N GLU A 72 -6.32 3.14 11.51
CA GLU A 72 -7.39 3.68 12.37
C GLU A 72 -8.27 4.69 11.60
N ALA A 73 -7.67 5.69 10.97
CA ALA A 73 -8.40 6.74 10.24
C ALA A 73 -9.14 6.20 9.01
N GLY A 74 -8.58 5.20 8.32
CA GLY A 74 -9.20 4.51 7.19
C GLY A 74 -10.14 3.37 7.58
N GLY A 75 -10.39 3.14 8.87
CA GLY A 75 -11.05 1.93 9.37
C GLY A 75 -12.42 1.66 8.73
N LEU A 76 -13.20 2.71 8.42
CA LEU A 76 -14.48 2.57 7.71
C LEU A 76 -14.29 2.07 6.27
N TYR A 77 -13.33 2.61 5.54
CA TYR A 77 -13.02 2.17 4.18
C TYR A 77 -12.61 0.69 4.15
N PHE A 78 -11.68 0.28 5.02
CA PHE A 78 -11.22 -1.10 5.07
C PHE A 78 -12.34 -2.05 5.49
N ARG A 79 -13.19 -1.63 6.42
CA ARG A 79 -14.36 -2.42 6.85
C ARG A 79 -15.40 -2.55 5.73
N GLU A 80 -15.65 -1.50 4.97
CA GLU A 80 -16.56 -1.52 3.82
C GLU A 80 -16.03 -2.46 2.73
N LEU A 81 -14.74 -2.36 2.42
CA LEU A 81 -14.06 -3.30 1.52
C LEU A 81 -14.27 -4.74 1.99
N TRP A 82 -13.94 -5.02 3.26
CA TRP A 82 -14.01 -6.38 3.80
C TRP A 82 -15.43 -6.92 3.92
N LYS A 83 -16.36 -6.16 4.50
CA LYS A 83 -17.69 -6.66 4.89
C LYS A 83 -18.76 -6.49 3.83
N VAL A 84 -18.62 -5.51 2.94
CA VAL A 84 -19.67 -5.15 1.97
C VAL A 84 -19.22 -5.41 0.54
N THR A 85 -18.01 -5.00 0.17
CA THR A 85 -17.51 -5.11 -1.21
C THR A 85 -17.10 -6.54 -1.58
N LEU A 86 -16.54 -7.28 -0.62
CA LEU A 86 -16.15 -8.67 -0.80
C LEU A 86 -17.26 -9.62 -0.36
N SER A 87 -17.70 -10.48 -1.27
CA SER A 87 -18.59 -11.60 -0.96
C SER A 87 -17.89 -12.63 -0.07
N SER A 88 -18.65 -13.53 0.58
CA SER A 88 -18.05 -14.57 1.43
C SER A 88 -17.03 -15.46 0.70
N PRO A 89 -17.29 -15.97 -0.53
CA PRO A 89 -16.29 -16.76 -1.26
C PRO A 89 -15.05 -15.96 -1.66
N GLU A 90 -15.21 -14.66 -1.94
CA GLU A 90 -14.07 -13.75 -2.21
C GLU A 90 -13.23 -13.52 -0.95
N ARG A 91 -13.87 -13.34 0.21
CA ARG A 91 -13.18 -13.22 1.50
C ARG A 91 -12.39 -14.49 1.82
N GLU A 92 -13.00 -15.67 1.73
CA GLU A 92 -12.32 -16.95 1.96
C GLU A 92 -11.05 -17.08 1.11
N ALA A 93 -11.11 -16.71 -0.18
CA ALA A 93 -9.95 -16.71 -1.06
C ALA A 93 -8.86 -15.72 -0.60
N VAL A 94 -9.24 -14.51 -0.20
CA VAL A 94 -8.32 -13.50 0.33
C VAL A 94 -7.69 -13.97 1.64
N GLU A 95 -8.43 -14.63 2.53
CA GLU A 95 -7.86 -15.16 3.77
C GLU A 95 -6.81 -16.25 3.50
N CYS A 96 -7.06 -17.18 2.57
CA CYS A 96 -6.04 -18.15 2.15
C CYS A 96 -4.76 -17.44 1.69
N ILE A 97 -4.90 -16.44 0.82
CA ILE A 97 -3.76 -15.66 0.30
C ILE A 97 -3.01 -14.97 1.46
N LEU A 98 -3.72 -14.35 2.41
CA LEU A 98 -3.11 -13.72 3.59
C LEU A 98 -2.37 -14.71 4.50
N ARG A 99 -2.83 -15.96 4.57
CA ARG A 99 -2.17 -17.07 5.29
C ARG A 99 -1.00 -17.68 4.50
N GLY A 100 -0.75 -17.24 3.27
CA GLY A 100 0.26 -17.83 2.38
C GLY A 100 -0.16 -19.17 1.79
N GLU A 101 -1.45 -19.48 1.82
CA GLU A 101 -2.03 -20.70 1.28
C GLU A 101 -2.62 -20.46 -0.11
N PRO A 102 -2.54 -21.43 -1.03
CA PRO A 102 -3.25 -21.32 -2.30
C PRO A 102 -4.76 -21.31 -2.04
N PRO A 103 -5.55 -20.47 -2.74
CA PRO A 103 -7.00 -20.41 -2.58
C PRO A 103 -7.68 -21.63 -3.23
N LYS A 104 -7.51 -22.81 -2.64
CA LYS A 104 -7.85 -24.14 -3.21
C LYS A 104 -9.33 -24.27 -3.61
N ASN A 105 -10.22 -23.61 -2.90
CA ASN A 105 -11.67 -23.69 -3.12
C ASN A 105 -12.22 -22.52 -3.97
N ALA A 106 -11.37 -21.56 -4.35
CA ALA A 106 -11.81 -20.42 -5.14
C ALA A 106 -11.91 -20.82 -6.61
N SER A 107 -13.08 -20.57 -7.22
CA SER A 107 -13.23 -20.74 -8.66
C SER A 107 -12.39 -19.70 -9.41
N THR A 108 -11.97 -20.02 -10.64
CA THR A 108 -11.26 -19.07 -11.52
C THR A 108 -12.06 -17.76 -11.72
N GLN A 109 -13.40 -17.84 -11.68
CA GLN A 109 -14.26 -16.67 -11.76
C GLN A 109 -14.13 -15.76 -10.53
N ILE A 110 -14.03 -16.31 -9.32
CA ILE A 110 -13.81 -15.55 -8.08
C ILE A 110 -12.46 -14.85 -8.13
N LEU A 111 -11.39 -15.57 -8.49
CA LEU A 111 -10.04 -15.00 -8.57
C LEU A 111 -9.99 -13.88 -9.62
N ARG A 112 -10.62 -14.08 -10.78
CA ARG A 112 -10.71 -13.03 -11.82
C ARG A 112 -11.46 -11.79 -11.33
N LYS A 113 -12.54 -11.95 -10.57
CA LYS A 113 -13.26 -10.80 -9.96
C LYS A 113 -12.40 -10.05 -8.98
N LEU A 114 -11.64 -10.75 -8.13
CA LEU A 114 -10.72 -10.12 -7.17
C LEU A 114 -9.62 -9.32 -7.87
N VAL A 115 -9.08 -9.83 -8.99
CA VAL A 115 -8.13 -9.08 -9.83
C VAL A 115 -8.78 -7.86 -10.46
N GLN A 116 -10.01 -7.99 -11.00
CA GLN A 116 -10.74 -6.87 -11.59
C GLN A 116 -11.11 -5.78 -10.57
N LYS A 117 -11.31 -6.16 -9.31
CA LYS A 117 -11.52 -5.25 -8.18
C LYS A 117 -10.22 -4.64 -7.64
N GLU A 118 -9.07 -4.96 -8.24
CA GLU A 118 -7.74 -4.53 -7.81
C GLU A 118 -7.39 -4.93 -6.36
N VAL A 119 -7.98 -6.04 -5.89
CA VAL A 119 -7.75 -6.56 -4.54
C VAL A 119 -6.52 -7.45 -4.53
N ILE A 120 -6.41 -8.33 -5.53
CA ILE A 120 -5.28 -9.25 -5.68
C ILE A 120 -4.63 -9.08 -7.05
N GLU A 121 -3.36 -9.44 -7.15
CA GLU A 121 -2.62 -9.58 -8.40
C GLU A 121 -2.02 -10.98 -8.48
N LEU A 122 -1.83 -11.48 -9.72
CA LEU A 122 -1.09 -12.70 -9.98
C LEU A 122 0.37 -12.34 -10.22
N GLY A 123 1.26 -12.85 -9.38
CA GLY A 123 2.69 -12.68 -9.52
C GLY A 123 3.29 -13.39 -10.73
N GLU A 124 4.50 -12.98 -11.11
CA GLU A 124 5.30 -13.67 -12.15
C GLU A 124 5.63 -15.12 -11.77
N ASP A 125 5.66 -15.41 -10.47
CA ASP A 125 5.81 -16.76 -9.88
C ASP A 125 4.52 -17.59 -9.94
N GLY A 126 3.42 -17.03 -10.48
CA GLY A 126 2.11 -17.67 -10.51
C GLY A 126 1.39 -17.67 -9.16
N ILE A 127 1.87 -16.92 -8.17
CA ILE A 127 1.28 -16.85 -6.83
C ILE A 127 0.41 -15.59 -6.71
N TYR A 128 -0.81 -15.75 -6.19
CA TYR A 128 -1.70 -14.62 -5.91
C TYR A 128 -1.28 -13.88 -4.64
N ARG A 129 -1.33 -12.54 -4.69
CA ARG A 129 -0.96 -11.65 -3.59
C ARG A 129 -1.94 -10.48 -3.52
N LEU A 130 -2.07 -9.83 -2.37
CA LEU A 130 -2.81 -8.57 -2.29
C LEU A 130 -2.06 -7.51 -3.10
N GLN A 131 -2.79 -6.78 -3.94
CA GLN A 131 -2.18 -5.80 -4.84
C GLN A 131 -1.66 -4.57 -4.08
N VAL A 132 -2.36 -4.15 -3.02
CA VAL A 132 -2.08 -2.92 -2.28
C VAL A 132 -1.55 -3.22 -0.88
N PRO A 133 -0.28 -2.87 -0.56
CA PRO A 133 0.33 -3.19 0.73
C PRO A 133 -0.40 -2.62 1.95
N LEU A 134 -1.03 -1.44 1.82
CA LEU A 134 -1.83 -0.87 2.91
C LEU A 134 -3.11 -1.67 3.17
N VAL A 135 -3.79 -2.11 2.11
CA VAL A 135 -4.98 -2.97 2.22
C VAL A 135 -4.60 -4.31 2.84
N GLU A 136 -3.49 -4.90 2.42
CA GLU A 136 -2.98 -6.14 3.03
C GLU A 136 -2.80 -5.99 4.55
N ARG A 137 -2.11 -4.93 5.00
CA ARG A 137 -1.92 -4.65 6.43
C ARG A 137 -3.25 -4.50 7.17
N ALA A 138 -4.25 -3.84 6.58
CA ALA A 138 -5.57 -3.69 7.16
C ALA A 138 -6.32 -5.04 7.28
N LEU A 139 -6.35 -5.82 6.20
CA LEU A 139 -7.08 -7.09 6.19
C LEU A 139 -6.44 -8.14 7.09
N ARG A 140 -5.11 -8.11 7.26
CA ARG A 140 -4.42 -8.96 8.26
C ARG A 140 -4.95 -8.74 9.67
N GLN A 141 -5.30 -7.50 10.04
CA GLN A 141 -5.90 -7.22 11.36
C GLN A 141 -7.28 -7.87 11.48
N PHE A 142 -8.13 -7.76 10.45
CA PHE A 142 -9.46 -8.37 10.47
C PHE A 142 -9.45 -9.90 10.50
N VAL A 143 -8.45 -10.53 9.87
CA VAL A 143 -8.29 -12.00 9.91
C VAL A 143 -7.72 -12.46 11.26
N ALA A 144 -6.89 -11.65 11.92
CA ALA A 144 -6.37 -11.97 13.25
C ALA A 144 -7.42 -11.81 14.35
N ASP A 145 -8.39 -10.91 14.16
CA ASP A 145 -9.47 -10.61 15.11
C ASP A 145 -10.73 -11.50 14.95
N ALA A 146 -10.71 -12.45 13.99
CA ALA A 146 -11.83 -13.34 13.65
C ALA A 146 -11.67 -14.74 14.24
#